data_AF-N9M6T1-F1
#
_entry.id   AF-N9M6T1-F1
#
_cell.length_a   1.000
_cell.length_b   1.000
_cell.length_c   1.000
_cell.angle_alpha   90.00
_cell.angle_beta   90.00
_cell.angle_gamma   90.00
#
_symmetry.space_group_name_H-M   'P 1'
#
loop_
_entity.id
_entity.type
_entity.pdbx_description
1 polymer ?
#
loop_
_entity_poly.entity_id
_entity_poly.type
_entity_poly.pdbx_seq_one_letter_code
_entity_poly.pdbx_strand_id
1 'polypeptide(L)'
;MSALSDDEQLDHLKSFAKKYGSAIISGILIALIAFFGWQYWQKKNLAEDQTNTAKVQQLMDEARAAEGDDKAFQNLSTTADKIVKEAPDSVQAIQTQFLMAKLAYDQGDYAGAEKALKKVENSKVDDAGLMQVLKLRLAYAQLAQKKYDEALKTLSAVNDPAFKATAEEARGDVYVAKNDIENAKKAYQNAWNALLERQQERQILQIKLESVGVLVDDPEIERPVIDTQVDETE
;
A
#
# COMPACT_ATOMS: atom_id res chain seq x y z
N MET A 1 38.32 -9.04 60.59
CA MET A 1 38.19 -8.92 59.13
C MET A 1 39.23 -9.85 58.52
N SER A 2 38.81 -11.02 58.04
CA SER A 2 39.72 -12.03 57.48
C SER A 2 39.96 -11.69 56.01
N ALA A 3 41.19 -11.33 55.66
CA ALA A 3 41.64 -11.27 54.27
C ALA A 3 41.87 -12.73 53.82
N LEU A 4 41.03 -13.22 52.90
CA LEU A 4 41.27 -14.49 52.20
C LEU A 4 42.57 -14.33 51.41
N SER A 5 43.56 -15.18 51.68
CA SER A 5 44.84 -15.14 51.00
C SER A 5 44.67 -15.45 49.50
N ASP A 6 45.50 -14.83 48.67
CA ASP A 6 45.43 -14.95 47.20
C ASP A 6 45.54 -16.40 46.69
N ASP A 7 46.13 -17.31 47.49
CA ASP A 7 46.27 -18.72 47.16
C ASP A 7 44.96 -19.52 47.29
N GLU A 8 44.10 -19.24 48.28
CA GLU A 8 42.80 -19.93 48.41
C GLU A 8 41.85 -19.52 47.26
N GLN A 9 41.90 -18.27 46.82
CA GLN A 9 41.09 -17.78 45.71
C GLN A 9 41.44 -18.48 44.38
N LEU A 10 42.72 -18.79 44.15
CA LEU A 10 43.19 -19.50 42.96
C LEU A 10 42.75 -20.97 42.93
N ASP A 11 42.74 -21.66 44.07
CA ASP A 11 42.29 -23.05 44.15
C ASP A 11 40.77 -23.20 44.06
N HIS A 12 40.01 -22.23 44.60
CA HIS A 12 38.57 -22.13 44.35
C HIS A 12 38.26 -21.87 42.87
N LEU A 13 39.05 -21.03 42.19
CA LEU A 13 38.87 -20.76 40.77
C LEU A 13 39.22 -21.97 39.89
N LYS A 14 40.31 -22.68 40.20
CA LYS A 14 40.70 -23.92 39.50
C LYS A 14 39.68 -25.04 39.69
N SER A 15 39.19 -25.24 40.91
CA SER A 15 38.19 -26.28 41.20
C SER A 15 36.84 -25.95 40.56
N PHE A 16 36.43 -24.67 40.55
CA PHE A 16 35.24 -24.20 39.86
C PHE A 16 35.35 -24.36 38.35
N ALA A 17 36.48 -23.95 37.75
CA ALA A 17 36.76 -24.14 36.32
C ALA A 17 36.80 -25.62 35.94
N LYS A 18 37.37 -26.50 36.77
CA LYS A 18 37.39 -27.95 36.52
C LYS A 18 36.01 -28.59 36.63
N LYS A 19 35.14 -28.06 37.49
CA LYS A 19 33.79 -28.59 37.74
C LYS A 19 32.73 -28.06 36.76
N TYR A 20 32.83 -26.81 36.33
CA TYR A 20 31.81 -26.13 35.51
C TYR A 20 32.35 -25.58 34.18
N GLY A 21 33.66 -25.63 33.92
CA GLY A 21 34.27 -25.06 32.71
C GLY A 21 33.71 -25.65 31.43
N SER A 22 33.45 -26.96 31.37
CA SER A 22 32.81 -27.58 30.21
C SER A 22 31.38 -27.05 29.98
N ALA A 23 30.58 -26.93 31.04
CA ALA A 23 29.21 -26.40 30.96
C ALA A 23 29.18 -24.90 30.57
N ILE A 24 30.11 -24.10 31.10
CA ILE A 24 30.24 -22.67 30.76
C ILE A 24 30.64 -22.53 29.29
N ILE A 25 31.63 -23.29 28.82
CA ILE A 25 32.09 -23.26 27.42
C ILE A 25 30.95 -23.70 26.47
N SER A 26 30.22 -24.77 26.81
CA SER A 26 29.07 -25.21 26.02
C SER A 26 27.95 -24.16 25.99
N GLY A 27 27.67 -23.51 27.13
CA GLY A 27 26.69 -22.42 27.21
C GLY A 27 27.06 -21.22 26.34
N ILE A 28 28.34 -20.81 26.38
CA ILE A 28 28.86 -19.72 25.53
C ILE A 28 28.75 -20.11 24.04
N LEU A 29 29.10 -21.34 23.68
CA LEU A 29 29.02 -21.80 22.29
C LEU A 29 27.58 -21.78 21.75
N ILE A 30 26.60 -22.23 22.55
CA ILE A 30 25.18 -22.17 22.19
C ILE A 30 24.73 -20.72 22.03
N ALA A 31 25.11 -19.83 22.95
CA ALA A 31 24.78 -18.41 22.88
C ALA A 31 25.38 -17.74 21.61
N LEU A 32 26.61 -18.08 21.24
CA LEU A 32 27.24 -17.59 20.02
C LEU A 32 26.54 -18.11 18.76
N ILE A 33 26.17 -19.39 18.70
CA ILE A 33 25.41 -19.94 17.56
C ILE A 33 24.05 -19.25 17.42
N ALA A 34 23.34 -19.05 18.54
CA ALA A 34 22.07 -18.32 18.52
C ALA A 34 22.25 -16.87 18.08
N PHE A 35 23.27 -16.18 18.60
CA PHE A 35 23.58 -14.79 18.26
C PHE A 35 23.98 -14.62 16.80
N PHE A 36 24.92 -15.43 16.30
CA PHE A 36 25.36 -15.38 14.91
C PHE A 36 24.28 -15.87 13.94
N GLY A 37 23.46 -16.86 14.32
CA GLY A 37 22.30 -17.29 13.55
C GLY A 37 21.27 -16.16 13.41
N TRP A 38 20.96 -15.48 14.52
CA TRP A 38 20.07 -14.31 14.53
C TRP A 38 20.63 -13.15 13.70
N GLN A 39 21.92 -12.82 13.88
CA GLN A 39 22.59 -11.75 13.12
C GLN A 39 22.67 -12.07 11.62
N TYR A 40 22.94 -13.32 11.24
CA TYR A 40 22.96 -13.74 9.83
C TYR A 40 21.57 -13.61 9.20
N TRP A 41 20.52 -14.06 9.91
CA TRP A 41 19.14 -13.92 9.48
C TRP A 41 18.74 -12.44 9.32
N GLN A 42 19.08 -11.60 10.31
CA GLN A 42 18.81 -10.16 10.28
C GLN A 42 19.56 -9.44 9.15
N LYS A 43 20.83 -9.76 8.92
CA LYS A 43 21.65 -9.17 7.85
C LYS A 43 21.17 -9.59 6.46
N LYS A 44 20.68 -10.82 6.30
CA LYS A 44 20.07 -11.29 5.04
C LYS A 44 18.80 -10.49 4.72
N ASN A 45 17.91 -10.31 5.70
CA ASN A 45 16.69 -9.53 5.53
C ASN A 45 17.00 -8.07 5.16
N LEU A 46 17.94 -7.42 5.86
CA LEU A 46 18.31 -6.01 5.60
C LEU A 46 18.95 -5.79 4.21
N ALA A 47 19.76 -6.74 3.73
CA ALA A 47 20.42 -6.63 2.43
C ALA A 47 19.44 -6.92 1.26
N GLU A 48 18.48 -7.83 1.45
CA GLU A 48 17.40 -8.07 0.49
C GLU A 48 16.48 -6.84 0.36
N ASP A 49 16.17 -6.15 1.46
CA ASP A 49 15.30 -4.96 1.47
C ASP A 49 15.88 -3.78 0.68
N GLN A 50 17.19 -3.51 0.81
CA GLN A 50 17.87 -2.44 0.07
C GLN A 50 17.92 -2.74 -1.43
N THR A 51 18.20 -4.00 -1.79
CA THR A 51 18.26 -4.44 -3.19
C THR A 51 16.88 -4.41 -3.84
N ASN A 52 15.84 -4.83 -3.12
CA ASN A 52 14.47 -4.82 -3.64
C ASN A 52 13.90 -3.41 -3.78
N THR A 53 14.27 -2.48 -2.90
CA THR A 53 13.89 -1.07 -3.04
C THR A 53 14.50 -0.44 -4.29
N ALA A 54 15.78 -0.72 -4.57
CA ALA A 54 16.44 -0.28 -5.80
C ALA A 54 15.79 -0.87 -7.06
N LYS A 55 15.41 -2.16 -7.02
CA LYS A 55 14.66 -2.80 -8.13
C LYS A 55 13.31 -2.13 -8.38
N VAL A 56 12.54 -1.80 -7.33
CA VAL A 56 11.25 -1.10 -7.49
C VAL A 56 11.45 0.30 -8.07
N GLN A 57 12.46 1.03 -7.61
CA GLN A 57 12.80 2.35 -8.15
C GLN A 57 13.17 2.28 -9.63
N GLN A 58 14.03 1.33 -10.01
CA GLN A 58 14.36 1.09 -11.42
C GLN A 58 13.11 0.75 -12.24
N LEU A 59 12.21 -0.07 -11.70
CA LEU A 59 10.97 -0.46 -12.37
C LEU A 59 10.02 0.74 -12.56
N MET A 60 9.99 1.69 -11.62
CA MET A 60 9.26 2.96 -11.76
C MET A 60 9.86 3.85 -12.85
N ASP A 61 11.19 3.92 -12.95
CA ASP A 61 11.88 4.73 -13.95
C ASP A 61 11.74 4.12 -15.36
N GLU A 62 11.85 2.80 -15.48
CA GLU A 62 11.57 2.05 -16.71
C GLU A 62 10.10 2.17 -17.14
N ALA A 63 9.16 2.15 -16.19
CA ALA A 63 7.73 2.35 -16.47
C ALA A 63 7.42 3.72 -17.08
N ARG A 64 8.10 4.78 -16.60
CA ARG A 64 7.99 6.13 -17.19
C ARG A 64 8.60 6.19 -18.59
N ALA A 65 9.68 5.47 -18.83
CA ALA A 65 10.33 5.41 -20.14
C ALA A 65 9.59 4.53 -21.15
N ALA A 66 8.74 3.62 -20.68
CA ALA A 66 8.00 2.64 -21.47
C ALA A 66 6.63 3.15 -21.99
N GLU A 67 6.29 4.42 -21.77
CA GLU A 67 4.99 4.97 -22.18
C GLU A 67 4.81 4.88 -23.71
N GLY A 68 3.97 3.95 -24.15
CA GLY A 68 3.71 3.67 -25.58
C GLY A 68 4.58 2.58 -26.22
N ASP A 69 5.42 1.85 -25.48
CA ASP A 69 6.20 0.70 -26.00
C ASP A 69 5.80 -0.63 -25.34
N ASP A 70 5.08 -1.47 -26.10
CA ASP A 70 4.60 -2.79 -25.66
C ASP A 70 5.73 -3.76 -25.28
N LYS A 71 6.91 -3.67 -25.93
CA LYS A 71 8.04 -4.56 -25.60
C LYS A 71 8.67 -4.17 -24.27
N ALA A 72 8.75 -2.87 -23.99
CA ALA A 72 9.21 -2.37 -22.70
C ALA A 72 8.27 -2.82 -21.57
N PHE A 73 6.95 -2.83 -21.81
CA PHE A 73 5.97 -3.33 -20.86
C PHE A 73 6.11 -4.83 -20.54
N GLN A 74 6.39 -5.67 -21.54
CA GLN A 74 6.62 -7.11 -21.30
C GLN A 74 7.85 -7.39 -20.45
N ASN A 75 8.92 -6.61 -20.64
CA ASN A 75 10.13 -6.70 -19.83
C ASN A 75 9.86 -6.28 -18.37
N LEU A 76 9.11 -5.18 -18.19
CA LEU A 76 8.65 -4.71 -16.87
C LEU A 76 7.83 -5.78 -16.15
N SER A 77 6.88 -6.41 -16.84
CA SER A 77 6.04 -7.48 -16.29
C SER A 77 6.87 -8.68 -15.80
N THR A 78 7.90 -9.06 -16.55
CA THR A 78 8.81 -10.16 -16.16
C THR A 78 9.60 -9.81 -14.90
N THR A 79 10.11 -8.58 -14.79
CA THR A 79 10.83 -8.11 -13.60
C THR A 79 9.89 -8.01 -12.40
N ALA A 80 8.68 -7.49 -12.62
CA ALA A 80 7.64 -7.38 -11.59
C ALA A 80 7.25 -8.75 -11.02
N ASP A 81 7.07 -9.75 -11.88
CA ASP A 81 6.76 -11.12 -11.46
C ASP A 81 7.90 -11.76 -10.65
N LYS A 82 9.17 -11.41 -10.92
CA LYS A 82 10.30 -11.87 -10.09
C LYS A 82 10.26 -11.26 -8.70
N ILE A 83 10.08 -9.94 -8.59
CA ILE A 83 9.99 -9.24 -7.29
C ILE A 83 8.88 -9.85 -6.43
N VAL A 84 7.72 -10.11 -7.04
CA VAL A 84 6.55 -10.65 -6.34
C VAL A 84 6.72 -12.13 -5.98
N LYS A 85 7.40 -12.93 -6.81
CA LYS A 85 7.72 -14.33 -6.45
C LYS A 85 8.75 -14.44 -5.34
N GLU A 86 9.74 -13.56 -5.32
CA GLU A 86 10.81 -13.56 -4.31
C GLU A 86 10.26 -13.19 -2.92
N ALA A 87 9.36 -12.22 -2.83
CA ALA A 87 8.78 -11.77 -1.56
C ALA A 87 7.32 -11.28 -1.72
N PRO A 88 6.33 -12.19 -1.86
CA PRO A 88 4.95 -11.83 -2.23
C PRO A 88 4.23 -10.95 -1.20
N ASP A 89 4.58 -11.08 0.07
CA ASP A 89 4.00 -10.33 1.18
C ASP A 89 4.77 -9.02 1.50
N SER A 90 5.81 -8.69 0.72
CA SER A 90 6.65 -7.52 0.95
C SER A 90 6.03 -6.23 0.44
N VAL A 91 6.39 -5.10 1.07
CA VAL A 91 5.95 -3.76 0.63
C VAL A 91 6.34 -3.50 -0.83
N GLN A 92 7.50 -3.98 -1.25
CA GLN A 92 8.02 -3.88 -2.60
C GLN A 92 7.12 -4.64 -3.59
N ALA A 93 6.72 -5.86 -3.27
CA ALA A 93 5.81 -6.64 -4.11
C ALA A 93 4.45 -5.95 -4.27
N ILE A 94 3.91 -5.37 -3.19
CA ILE A 94 2.65 -4.62 -3.25
C ILE A 94 2.79 -3.39 -4.15
N GLN A 95 3.83 -2.58 -3.95
CA GLN A 95 4.10 -1.39 -4.75
C GLN A 95 4.26 -1.74 -6.23
N THR A 96 5.00 -2.81 -6.53
CA THR A 96 5.13 -3.35 -7.89
C THR A 96 3.77 -3.72 -8.47
N GLN A 97 2.91 -4.41 -7.74
CA GLN A 97 1.58 -4.78 -8.25
C GLN A 97 0.68 -3.55 -8.46
N PHE A 98 0.71 -2.55 -7.59
CA PHE A 98 -0.04 -1.31 -7.80
C PHE A 98 0.45 -0.53 -9.03
N LEU A 99 1.76 -0.53 -9.28
CA LEU A 99 2.34 0.08 -10.48
C LEU A 99 1.91 -0.69 -11.74
N MET A 100 2.06 -2.01 -11.75
CA MET A 100 1.63 -2.85 -12.87
C MET A 100 0.13 -2.69 -13.14
N ALA A 101 -0.68 -2.58 -12.09
CA ALA A 101 -2.10 -2.35 -12.23
C ALA A 101 -2.42 -1.01 -12.90
N LYS A 102 -1.71 0.07 -12.50
CA LYS A 102 -1.85 1.38 -13.12
C LYS A 102 -1.45 1.35 -14.59
N LEU A 103 -0.28 0.81 -14.91
CA LEU A 103 0.21 0.74 -16.29
C LEU A 103 -0.73 -0.07 -17.18
N ALA A 104 -1.19 -1.23 -16.72
CA ALA A 104 -2.14 -2.04 -17.46
C ALA A 104 -3.46 -1.29 -17.69
N TYR A 105 -3.96 -0.58 -16.67
CA TYR A 105 -5.17 0.24 -16.80
C TYR A 105 -5.00 1.38 -17.81
N ASP A 106 -3.87 2.10 -17.76
CA ASP A 106 -3.57 3.20 -18.67
C ASP A 106 -3.41 2.73 -20.13
N GLN A 107 -2.94 1.50 -20.34
CA GLN A 107 -2.87 0.84 -21.66
C GLN A 107 -4.21 0.22 -22.12
N GLY A 108 -5.26 0.27 -21.31
CA GLY A 108 -6.56 -0.34 -21.59
C GLY A 108 -6.62 -1.86 -21.33
N ASP A 109 -5.55 -2.47 -20.80
CA ASP A 109 -5.56 -3.85 -20.29
C ASP A 109 -6.17 -3.89 -18.87
N TYR A 110 -7.47 -3.66 -18.80
CA TYR A 110 -8.21 -3.65 -17.54
C TYR A 110 -8.22 -5.03 -16.87
N ALA A 111 -8.11 -6.12 -17.63
CA ALA A 111 -8.01 -7.48 -17.10
C ALA A 111 -6.65 -7.72 -16.43
N GLY A 112 -5.56 -7.23 -17.03
CA GLY A 112 -4.23 -7.18 -16.43
C GLY A 112 -4.21 -6.35 -15.15
N ALA A 113 -4.89 -5.20 -15.15
CA ALA A 113 -5.03 -4.35 -13.97
C ALA A 113 -5.73 -5.07 -12.82
N GLU A 114 -6.88 -5.71 -13.09
CA GLU A 114 -7.59 -6.53 -12.11
C GLU A 114 -6.71 -7.67 -11.57
N LYS A 115 -5.99 -8.37 -12.46
CA LYS A 115 -5.12 -9.48 -12.07
C LYS A 115 -4.00 -9.03 -11.12
N ALA A 116 -3.37 -7.88 -11.40
CA ALA A 116 -2.34 -7.32 -10.56
C ALA A 116 -2.88 -6.93 -9.17
N LEU A 117 -4.04 -6.27 -9.12
CA LEU A 117 -4.70 -5.89 -7.85
C LEU A 117 -5.13 -7.13 -7.04
N LYS A 118 -5.64 -8.18 -7.70
CA LYS A 118 -5.96 -9.44 -7.01
C LYS A 118 -4.74 -10.13 -6.41
N LYS A 119 -3.53 -9.95 -6.96
CA LYS A 119 -2.30 -10.45 -6.31
C LYS A 119 -2.06 -9.75 -4.97
N VAL A 120 -2.34 -8.44 -4.88
CA VAL A 120 -2.27 -7.69 -3.61
C VAL A 120 -3.36 -8.14 -2.66
N GLU A 121 -4.59 -8.35 -3.14
CA GLU A 121 -5.71 -8.82 -2.31
C GLU A 121 -5.41 -10.17 -1.62
N ASN A 122 -4.64 -11.03 -2.29
CA ASN A 122 -4.25 -12.35 -1.77
C ASN A 122 -2.95 -12.35 -0.95
N SER A 123 -2.31 -11.19 -0.77
CA SER A 123 -1.11 -11.07 0.08
C SER A 123 -1.50 -10.98 1.56
N LYS A 124 -0.54 -11.21 2.47
CA LYS A 124 -0.77 -11.14 3.94
C LYS A 124 -0.75 -9.71 4.50
N VAL A 125 -1.03 -8.73 3.67
CA VAL A 125 -0.92 -7.32 4.03
C VAL A 125 -2.16 -6.91 4.81
N ASP A 126 -1.94 -6.35 5.99
CA ASP A 126 -2.99 -5.95 6.92
C ASP A 126 -3.02 -4.43 7.15
N ASP A 127 -2.65 -3.65 6.13
CA ASP A 127 -2.82 -2.21 6.16
C ASP A 127 -4.25 -1.86 5.74
N ALA A 128 -5.07 -1.45 6.72
CA ALA A 128 -6.48 -1.18 6.52
C ALA A 128 -6.74 -0.11 5.44
N GLY A 129 -5.93 0.95 5.39
CA GLY A 129 -6.08 2.05 4.43
C GLY A 129 -5.68 1.64 3.01
N LEU A 130 -4.58 0.91 2.89
CA LEU A 130 -4.11 0.36 1.62
C LEU A 130 -5.14 -0.62 1.03
N MET A 131 -5.78 -1.43 1.86
CA MET A 131 -6.86 -2.31 1.43
C MET A 131 -8.10 -1.55 0.93
N GLN A 132 -8.40 -0.35 1.44
CA GLN A 132 -9.46 0.49 0.85
C GLN A 132 -9.06 1.01 -0.53
N VAL A 133 -7.83 1.49 -0.68
CA VAL A 133 -7.29 1.96 -1.97
C VAL A 133 -7.30 0.83 -3.00
N LEU A 134 -6.91 -0.38 -2.59
CA LEU A 134 -6.94 -1.58 -3.40
C LEU A 134 -8.35 -1.83 -3.95
N LYS A 135 -9.36 -1.87 -3.07
CA LYS A 135 -10.76 -2.13 -3.43
C LYS A 135 -11.29 -1.08 -4.40
N LEU A 136 -11.00 0.21 -4.16
CA LEU A 136 -11.42 1.29 -5.06
C LEU A 136 -10.82 1.11 -6.46
N ARG A 137 -9.51 0.87 -6.57
CA ARG A 137 -8.86 0.66 -7.87
C ARG A 137 -9.35 -0.61 -8.56
N LEU A 138 -9.59 -1.67 -7.80
CA LEU A 138 -10.13 -2.94 -8.31
C LEU A 138 -11.53 -2.74 -8.89
N ALA A 139 -12.38 -1.98 -8.21
CA ALA A 139 -13.72 -1.64 -8.70
C ALA A 139 -13.67 -0.83 -10.01
N TYR A 140 -12.75 0.12 -10.15
CA TYR A 140 -12.56 0.85 -11.41
C TYR A 140 -12.09 -0.06 -12.55
N ALA A 141 -11.15 -0.97 -12.29
CA ALA A 141 -10.72 -1.97 -13.27
C ALA A 141 -11.87 -2.91 -13.68
N GLN A 142 -12.75 -3.29 -12.74
CA GLN A 142 -13.95 -4.08 -13.02
C GLN A 142 -14.98 -3.28 -13.82
N LEU A 143 -15.23 -2.02 -13.46
CA LEU A 143 -16.10 -1.10 -14.19
C LEU A 143 -15.66 -0.94 -15.64
N ALA A 144 -14.37 -0.72 -15.89
CA ALA A 144 -13.81 -0.59 -17.24
C ALA A 144 -13.97 -1.88 -18.07
N GLN A 145 -13.99 -3.05 -17.42
CA GLN A 145 -14.33 -4.34 -18.03
C GLN A 145 -15.83 -4.60 -18.18
N LYS A 146 -16.68 -3.65 -17.79
CA LYS A 146 -18.15 -3.80 -17.72
C LYS A 146 -18.62 -4.88 -16.74
N LYS A 147 -17.78 -5.25 -15.78
CA LYS A 147 -18.04 -6.18 -14.67
C LYS A 147 -18.76 -5.46 -13.54
N TYR A 148 -19.96 -4.96 -13.83
CA TYR A 148 -20.63 -3.99 -12.96
C TYR A 148 -21.04 -4.58 -11.61
N ASP A 149 -21.51 -5.82 -11.59
CA ASP A 149 -21.95 -6.45 -10.34
C ASP A 149 -20.75 -6.82 -9.46
N GLU A 150 -19.63 -7.25 -10.06
CA GLU A 150 -18.37 -7.40 -9.30
C GLU A 150 -17.87 -6.06 -8.77
N ALA A 151 -17.91 -4.98 -9.57
CA ALA A 151 -17.51 -3.65 -9.12
C ALA A 151 -18.33 -3.17 -7.92
N LEU A 152 -19.66 -3.31 -7.96
CA LEU A 152 -20.54 -2.97 -6.84
C LEU A 152 -20.25 -3.82 -5.59
N LYS A 153 -19.95 -5.11 -5.77
CA LYS A 153 -19.56 -5.99 -4.66
C LYS A 153 -18.22 -5.55 -4.05
N THR A 154 -17.22 -5.23 -4.86
CA THR A 154 -15.93 -4.73 -4.41
C THR A 154 -16.07 -3.42 -3.64
N LEU A 155 -16.87 -2.47 -4.16
CA LEU A 155 -17.15 -1.19 -3.49
C LEU A 155 -17.90 -1.37 -2.16
N SER A 156 -18.73 -2.41 -2.05
CA SER A 156 -19.41 -2.76 -0.80
C SER A 156 -18.46 -3.24 0.29
N ALA A 157 -17.26 -3.69 -0.07
CA ALA A 157 -16.22 -4.04 0.89
C ALA A 157 -15.41 -2.81 1.36
N VAL A 158 -15.62 -1.62 0.79
CA VAL A 158 -14.99 -0.38 1.27
C VAL A 158 -15.76 0.10 2.49
N ASN A 159 -15.14 0.01 3.66
CA ASN A 159 -15.82 0.16 4.96
C ASN A 159 -15.21 1.24 5.87
N ASP A 160 -14.14 1.90 5.43
CA ASP A 160 -13.55 3.01 6.16
C ASP A 160 -14.30 4.33 5.84
N PRO A 161 -14.79 5.07 6.86
CA PRO A 161 -15.45 6.36 6.67
C PRO A 161 -14.64 7.36 5.85
N ALA A 162 -13.30 7.33 5.94
CA ALA A 162 -12.43 8.22 5.19
C ALA A 162 -12.53 8.02 3.66
N PHE A 163 -12.97 6.85 3.21
CA PHE A 163 -13.12 6.50 1.79
C PHE A 163 -14.58 6.49 1.33
N LYS A 164 -15.55 6.71 2.23
CA LYS A 164 -17.00 6.66 1.94
C LYS A 164 -17.38 7.50 0.73
N ALA A 165 -16.96 8.78 0.70
CA ALA A 165 -17.28 9.68 -0.41
C ALA A 165 -16.77 9.12 -1.76
N THR A 166 -15.53 8.62 -1.79
CA THR A 166 -14.94 8.07 -3.02
C THR A 166 -15.58 6.74 -3.42
N ALA A 167 -15.96 5.90 -2.45
CA ALA A 167 -16.67 4.65 -2.73
C ALA A 167 -18.06 4.91 -3.31
N GLU A 168 -18.81 5.84 -2.73
CA GLU A 168 -20.15 6.22 -3.21
C GLU A 168 -20.08 6.89 -4.59
N GLU A 169 -19.08 7.74 -4.83
CA GLU A 169 -18.84 8.30 -6.16
C GLU A 169 -18.58 7.19 -7.19
N ALA A 170 -17.69 6.24 -6.88
CA ALA A 170 -17.43 5.10 -7.76
C ALA A 170 -18.67 4.21 -7.98
N ARG A 171 -19.53 4.04 -6.96
CA ARG A 171 -20.82 3.32 -7.13
C ARG A 171 -21.72 4.06 -8.11
N GLY A 172 -21.80 5.39 -8.01
CA GLY A 172 -22.52 6.22 -8.95
C GLY A 172 -22.03 6.01 -10.38
N ASP A 173 -20.71 6.03 -10.59
CA ASP A 173 -20.09 5.79 -11.90
C ASP A 173 -20.49 4.41 -12.47
N VAL A 174 -20.52 3.37 -11.62
CA VAL A 174 -20.98 2.03 -12.03
C VAL A 174 -22.46 2.04 -12.41
N TYR A 175 -23.32 2.70 -11.64
CA TYR A 175 -24.75 2.79 -11.95
C TYR A 175 -25.04 3.57 -13.24
N VAL A 176 -24.30 4.65 -13.50
CA VAL A 176 -24.36 5.39 -14.78
C VAL A 176 -24.00 4.45 -15.92
N ALA A 177 -22.92 3.67 -15.81
CA ALA A 177 -22.52 2.71 -16.84
C ALA A 177 -23.53 1.57 -17.04
N LYS A 178 -24.33 1.24 -16.02
CA LYS A 178 -25.47 0.31 -16.10
C LYS A 178 -26.75 0.93 -16.68
N ASN A 179 -26.78 2.24 -16.97
CA ASN A 179 -27.98 3.03 -17.26
C ASN A 179 -29.01 3.06 -16.12
N ASP A 180 -28.59 2.83 -14.88
CA ASP A 180 -29.42 2.88 -13.68
C ASP A 180 -29.31 4.27 -13.02
N ILE A 181 -29.94 5.25 -13.65
CA ILE A 181 -29.81 6.66 -13.26
C ILE A 181 -30.35 6.92 -11.85
N GLU A 182 -31.41 6.22 -11.45
CA GLU A 182 -32.01 6.42 -10.12
C GLU A 182 -31.08 5.99 -8.99
N ASN A 183 -30.36 4.88 -9.15
CA ASN A 183 -29.36 4.49 -8.16
C ASN A 183 -28.07 5.31 -8.29
N ALA A 184 -27.71 5.80 -9.48
CA ALA A 184 -26.59 6.72 -9.66
C ALA A 184 -26.80 8.03 -8.88
N LYS A 185 -27.98 8.65 -8.99
CA LYS A 185 -28.35 9.85 -8.22
C LYS A 185 -28.16 9.65 -6.73
N LYS A 186 -28.69 8.55 -6.18
CA LYS A 186 -28.58 8.23 -4.75
C LYS A 186 -27.12 8.09 -4.32
N ALA A 187 -26.31 7.37 -5.09
CA ALA A 187 -24.91 7.16 -4.80
C ALA A 187 -24.10 8.47 -4.84
N TYR A 188 -24.28 9.29 -5.88
CA TYR A 188 -23.61 10.59 -5.94
C TYR A 188 -24.07 11.55 -4.84
N GLN A 189 -25.35 11.54 -4.46
CA GLN A 189 -25.84 12.34 -3.35
C GLN A 189 -25.23 11.90 -2.02
N ASN A 190 -25.10 10.59 -1.79
CA ASN A 190 -24.42 10.07 -0.62
C ASN A 190 -22.94 10.49 -0.57
N ALA A 191 -22.28 10.49 -1.74
CA ALA A 191 -20.90 10.97 -1.87
C ALA A 191 -20.80 12.46 -1.52
N TRP A 192 -21.74 13.28 -2.01
CA TRP A 192 -21.79 14.71 -1.76
C TRP A 192 -21.99 15.02 -0.28
N ASN A 193 -22.98 14.38 0.35
CA ASN A 193 -23.26 14.56 1.78
C ASN A 193 -22.04 14.18 2.64
N ALA A 194 -21.34 13.10 2.29
CA ALA A 194 -20.12 12.70 3.00
C ALA A 194 -18.96 13.69 2.84
N LEU A 195 -18.91 14.48 1.76
CA LEU A 195 -17.93 15.55 1.58
C LEU A 195 -18.29 16.82 2.33
N LEU A 196 -19.58 17.18 2.35
CA LEU A 196 -20.07 18.31 3.14
C LEU A 196 -19.78 18.14 4.63
N GLU A 197 -20.04 16.94 5.18
CA GLU A 197 -19.69 16.59 6.58
C GLU A 197 -18.20 16.79 6.89
N ARG A 198 -17.33 16.68 5.88
CA ARG A 198 -15.87 16.80 6.02
C ARG A 198 -15.33 18.16 5.60
N GLN A 199 -16.18 19.10 5.18
CA GLN A 199 -15.78 20.38 4.60
C GLN A 199 -14.75 20.19 3.47
N GLN A 200 -15.05 19.29 2.54
CA GLN A 200 -14.21 19.02 1.38
C GLN A 200 -14.95 19.35 0.09
N GLU A 201 -14.32 20.14 -0.79
CA GLU A 201 -14.85 20.41 -2.12
C GLU A 201 -14.44 19.32 -3.11
N ARG A 202 -15.36 18.97 -4.02
CA ARG A 202 -15.08 18.09 -5.17
C ARG A 202 -15.91 18.50 -6.39
N GLN A 203 -15.37 19.43 -7.18
CA GLN A 203 -16.05 19.99 -8.36
C GLN A 203 -16.47 18.93 -9.38
N ILE A 204 -15.64 17.90 -9.60
CA ILE A 204 -16.00 16.79 -10.51
C ILE A 204 -17.28 16.07 -10.07
N LEU A 205 -17.54 15.96 -8.76
CA LEU A 205 -18.74 15.29 -8.27
C LEU A 205 -20.00 16.13 -8.53
N GLN A 206 -19.91 17.46 -8.46
CA GLN A 206 -21.03 18.35 -8.85
C GLN A 206 -21.40 18.13 -10.32
N ILE A 207 -20.41 18.07 -11.21
CA ILE A 207 -20.64 17.80 -12.65
C ILE A 207 -21.28 16.42 -12.85
N LYS A 208 -20.83 15.40 -12.09
CA LYS A 208 -21.42 14.06 -12.14
C LYS A 208 -22.89 14.07 -11.68
N LEU A 209 -23.20 14.77 -10.60
CA LEU A 209 -24.57 14.97 -10.11
C LEU A 209 -25.44 15.65 -11.16
N GLU A 210 -24.96 16.73 -11.77
CA GLU A 210 -25.66 17.45 -12.81
C GLU A 210 -25.94 16.53 -14.02
N SER A 211 -24.97 15.69 -14.41
CA SER A 211 -25.13 14.75 -15.52
C SER A 211 -26.22 13.70 -15.28
N VAL A 212 -26.56 13.42 -14.02
CA VAL A 212 -27.71 12.56 -13.64
C VAL A 212 -28.95 13.37 -13.25
N GLY A 213 -28.96 14.68 -13.47
CA GLY A 213 -30.10 15.57 -13.24
C GLY A 213 -30.27 16.02 -11.78
N VAL A 214 -29.21 16.05 -11.00
CA VAL A 214 -29.19 16.56 -9.62
C VAL A 214 -28.33 17.82 -9.56
N LEU A 215 -28.92 18.93 -9.15
CA LEU A 215 -28.18 20.17 -8.89
C LEU A 215 -27.88 20.27 -7.40
N VAL A 216 -26.66 20.65 -7.08
CA VAL A 216 -26.20 20.90 -5.69
C VAL A 216 -25.56 22.27 -5.61
N ASP A 217 -25.81 22.96 -4.50
CA ASP A 217 -25.20 24.27 -4.25
C ASP A 217 -23.70 24.13 -3.97
N ASP A 218 -22.95 25.20 -4.22
CA ASP A 218 -21.55 25.24 -3.84
C ASP A 218 -21.42 25.16 -2.31
N PRO A 219 -20.52 24.29 -1.80
CA PRO A 219 -20.35 24.14 -0.37
C PRO A 219 -19.78 25.42 0.22
N GLU A 220 -20.44 25.94 1.27
CA GLU A 220 -19.95 27.10 2.03
C GLU A 220 -18.74 26.71 2.87
N ILE A 221 -17.57 26.61 2.24
CA ILE A 221 -16.29 26.38 2.93
C ILE A 221 -15.61 27.73 3.12
N GLU A 222 -15.34 28.10 4.38
CA GLU A 222 -14.54 29.29 4.68
C GLU A 222 -13.15 29.16 4.05
N ARG A 223 -12.92 29.91 2.97
CA ARG A 223 -11.59 30.04 2.36
C ARG A 223 -10.83 31.12 3.12
N PRO A 224 -9.59 30.86 3.58
CA PRO A 224 -8.78 31.94 4.11
C PRO A 224 -8.64 33.00 3.03
N VAL A 225 -9.02 34.24 3.34
CA VAL A 225 -8.78 35.39 2.46
C VAL A 225 -7.26 35.49 2.35
N ILE A 226 -6.70 35.08 1.21
CA ILE A 226 -5.32 35.42 0.89
C ILE A 226 -5.37 36.90 0.55
N ASP A 227 -5.09 37.74 1.54
CA ASP A 227 -4.82 39.15 1.34
C ASP A 227 -3.53 39.23 0.54
N THR A 228 -3.65 39.16 -0.80
CA THR A 228 -2.57 39.52 -1.68
C THR A 228 -2.42 41.03 -1.52
N GLN A 229 -1.58 41.44 -0.57
CA GLN A 229 -0.99 42.76 -0.61
C GLN A 229 -0.26 42.85 -1.94
N VAL A 230 -0.94 43.40 -2.93
CA VAL A 230 -0.32 43.89 -4.14
C VAL A 230 0.50 45.05 -3.64
N ASP A 231 1.78 44.82 -3.39
CA ASP A 231 2.74 45.90 -3.21
C ASP A 231 2.69 46.70 -4.53
N GLU A 232 1.89 47.76 -4.52
CA GLU A 232 1.94 48.80 -5.53
C GLU A 232 3.31 49.48 -5.35
N THR A 233 4.32 48.93 -6.01
CA THR A 233 5.61 49.60 -6.14
C THR A 233 5.41 50.82 -7.04
N GLU A 234 5.33 52.01 -6.43
CA GLU A 234 5.50 53.32 -7.07
C GLU A 234 6.90 53.47 -7.70
#